data_AF-A0A1V5MLY3-F1
#
_entry.id   AF-A0A1V5MLY3-F1
#
_cell.length_a   1.000
_cell.length_b   1.000
_cell.length_c   1.000
_cell.angle_alpha   90.00
_cell.angle_beta   90.00
_cell.angle_gamma   90.00
#
_symmetry.space_group_name_H-M   'P 1'
#
loop_
_entity.id
_entity.type
_entity.pdbx_description
1 polymer ?
#
loop_
_entity_poly.entity_id
_entity_poly.type
_entity_poly.pdbx_seq_one_letter_code
_entity_poly.pdbx_strand_id
1 'polypeptide(L)'
;MYERGTRASGGQAGGSTGGADVLIAKRTGAGRSVYLNLTPVAYFDMDSRLGEYGTVWREIMGNLLKESGLAPRVQVLAEGKPVPLAEAVFWRKEDKMTLGIIKNPTRKAATSEAGAIHGVTGEPMEIQIVWREPAVKIRNLRSGESLPDGTKISVLWKPWEAVLLEYDAASATTEK
;
A
#
# COMPACT_ATOMS: atom_id res chain seq x y z
N MET A 1 14.56 -5.81 -15.74
CA MET A 1 15.98 -5.64 -16.11
C MET A 1 16.82 -5.75 -14.84
N TYR A 2 17.99 -6.37 -14.93
CA TYR A 2 18.97 -6.56 -13.86
C TYR A 2 20.38 -6.51 -14.46
N GLU A 3 21.36 -6.14 -13.67
CA GLU A 3 22.78 -6.15 -14.04
C GLU A 3 23.35 -7.57 -13.95
N ARG A 4 24.01 -8.02 -15.03
CA ARG A 4 24.63 -9.36 -15.09
C ARG A 4 25.92 -9.39 -14.28
N GLY A 5 26.26 -10.56 -13.73
CA GLY A 5 27.51 -10.74 -13.00
C GLY A 5 27.51 -10.19 -11.57
N THR A 6 26.37 -9.65 -11.10
CA THR A 6 26.20 -9.27 -9.69
C THR A 6 26.28 -10.51 -8.81
N ARG A 7 27.16 -10.48 -7.81
CA ARG A 7 27.30 -11.53 -6.79
C ARG A 7 27.52 -10.90 -5.43
N ALA A 8 26.90 -11.46 -4.41
CA ALA A 8 27.16 -11.04 -3.03
C ALA A 8 28.62 -11.38 -2.64
N SER A 9 29.44 -10.36 -2.42
CA SER A 9 30.76 -10.50 -1.78
C SER A 9 30.67 -10.41 -0.25
N GLY A 10 29.52 -9.96 0.28
CA GLY A 10 29.13 -9.99 1.67
C GLY A 10 27.61 -9.83 1.82
N GLY A 11 27.03 -10.37 2.89
CA GLY A 11 25.58 -10.53 3.03
C GLY A 11 25.08 -11.86 2.45
N GLN A 12 23.76 -12.02 2.37
CA GLN A 12 23.10 -13.23 1.88
C GLN A 12 22.23 -12.90 0.67
N ALA A 13 22.40 -13.69 -0.40
CA ALA A 13 21.51 -13.65 -1.55
C ALA A 13 20.15 -14.24 -1.19
N GLY A 14 19.08 -13.46 -1.39
CA GLY A 14 17.69 -13.89 -1.20
C GLY A 14 16.94 -14.12 -2.51
N GLY A 15 17.60 -13.93 -3.66
CA GLY A 15 17.04 -14.24 -4.97
C GLY A 15 18.08 -14.09 -6.08
N SER A 16 17.98 -14.93 -7.11
CA SER A 16 18.90 -14.95 -8.25
C SER A 16 18.16 -15.13 -9.58
N THR A 17 18.66 -14.53 -10.65
CA THR A 17 18.17 -14.76 -12.01
C THR A 17 19.31 -14.70 -13.03
N GLY A 18 19.32 -15.60 -14.01
CA GLY A 18 20.39 -15.68 -15.01
C GLY A 18 21.80 -15.82 -14.42
N GLY A 19 21.92 -16.43 -13.24
CA GLY A 19 23.19 -16.58 -12.52
C GLY A 19 23.70 -15.32 -11.81
N ALA A 20 22.92 -14.24 -11.76
CA ALA A 20 23.20 -13.04 -11.00
C ALA A 20 22.31 -12.96 -9.75
N ASP A 21 22.86 -12.50 -8.63
CA ASP A 21 22.10 -12.18 -7.44
C ASP A 21 21.30 -10.89 -7.67
N VAL A 22 19.99 -10.93 -7.40
CA VAL A 22 19.10 -9.79 -7.63
C VAL A 22 18.50 -9.18 -6.38
N LEU A 23 18.60 -9.90 -5.27
CA LEU A 23 18.25 -9.42 -3.94
C LEU A 23 19.35 -9.86 -2.98
N ILE A 24 20.08 -8.89 -2.43
CA ILE A 24 21.16 -9.13 -1.47
C ILE A 24 20.84 -8.39 -0.18
N ALA A 25 20.76 -9.12 0.93
CA ALA A 25 20.52 -8.53 2.25
C ALA A 25 21.78 -8.62 3.10
N LYS A 26 22.12 -7.53 3.81
CA LYS A 26 23.22 -7.49 4.76
C LYS A 26 22.74 -6.93 6.09
N ARG A 27 23.07 -7.63 7.19
CA ARG A 27 22.89 -7.12 8.55
C ARG A 27 24.19 -6.48 9.03
N THR A 28 24.08 -5.31 9.66
CA THR A 28 25.20 -4.59 10.26
C THR A 28 24.75 -4.06 11.62
N GLY A 29 25.24 -4.66 12.71
CA GLY A 29 24.66 -4.44 14.04
C GLY A 29 23.17 -4.80 14.06
N ALA A 30 22.34 -3.90 14.58
CA ALA A 30 20.88 -4.05 14.57
C ALA A 30 20.24 -3.65 13.21
N GLY A 31 21.00 -3.01 12.32
CA GLY A 31 20.50 -2.53 11.03
C GLY A 31 20.46 -3.59 9.94
N ARG A 32 19.59 -3.38 8.95
CA ARG A 32 19.50 -4.20 7.73
C ARG A 32 19.53 -3.29 6.50
N SER A 33 20.36 -3.65 5.53
CA SER A 33 20.39 -3.03 4.20
C SER A 33 20.03 -4.08 3.15
N VAL A 34 19.28 -3.67 2.14
CA VAL A 34 18.88 -4.53 1.02
C VAL A 34 19.30 -3.84 -0.27
N TYR A 35 20.09 -4.54 -1.07
CA TYR A 35 20.42 -4.15 -2.42
C TYR A 35 19.50 -4.91 -3.39
N LEU A 36 18.76 -4.15 -4.19
CA LEU A 36 17.86 -4.68 -5.22
C LEU A 36 18.46 -4.38 -6.59
N ASN A 37 19.01 -5.41 -7.23
CA ASN A 37 19.44 -5.34 -8.62
C ASN A 37 18.24 -5.64 -9.54
N LEU A 38 17.17 -4.87 -9.36
CA LEU A 38 15.93 -4.94 -10.11
C LEU A 38 15.44 -3.52 -10.35
N THR A 39 15.05 -3.22 -11.59
CA THR A 39 14.48 -1.91 -11.91
C THR A 39 12.97 -1.86 -11.67
N PRO A 40 12.44 -0.83 -10.98
CA PRO A 40 11.00 -0.62 -10.86
C PRO A 40 10.38 0.05 -12.09
N VAL A 41 11.14 0.34 -13.15
CA VAL A 41 10.66 1.18 -14.28
C VAL A 41 9.36 0.65 -14.89
N ALA A 42 9.23 -0.67 -15.11
CA ALA A 42 8.00 -1.25 -15.64
C ALA A 42 6.80 -1.09 -14.67
N TYR A 43 7.04 -0.93 -13.37
CA TYR A 43 5.97 -0.70 -12.39
C TYR A 43 5.30 0.68 -12.54
N PHE A 44 5.93 1.64 -13.24
CA PHE A 44 5.31 2.93 -13.56
C PHE A 44 4.25 2.82 -14.66
N ASP A 45 4.37 1.82 -15.54
CA ASP A 45 3.36 1.55 -16.55
C ASP A 45 2.11 0.91 -15.90
N MET A 46 0.93 1.44 -16.22
CA MET A 46 -0.32 1.07 -15.56
C MET A 46 -0.73 -0.39 -15.81
N ASP A 47 -0.53 -0.89 -17.03
CA ASP A 47 -0.90 -2.26 -17.40
C ASP A 47 0.02 -3.26 -16.67
N SER A 48 1.32 -2.96 -16.65
CA SER A 48 2.31 -3.73 -15.90
C SER A 48 2.08 -3.68 -14.39
N ARG A 49 1.69 -2.52 -13.84
CA ARG A 49 1.41 -2.31 -12.42
C ARG A 49 0.17 -3.08 -11.95
N LEU A 50 -0.86 -3.16 -12.79
CA LEU A 50 -2.10 -3.87 -12.50
C LEU A 50 -2.02 -5.37 -12.83
N GLY A 51 -1.10 -5.77 -13.71
CA GLY A 51 -0.87 -7.16 -14.08
C GLY A 51 -0.01 -7.98 -13.10
N GLU A 52 0.48 -9.11 -13.60
CA GLU A 52 1.30 -10.07 -12.85
C GLU A 52 2.61 -9.44 -12.36
N TYR A 53 3.30 -8.67 -13.20
CA TYR A 53 4.54 -7.99 -12.84
C TYR A 53 4.38 -7.13 -11.58
N GLY A 54 3.32 -6.30 -11.54
CA GLY A 54 3.03 -5.47 -10.38
C GLY A 54 2.64 -6.28 -9.14
N THR A 55 1.99 -7.43 -9.31
CA THR A 55 1.66 -8.33 -8.20
C THR A 55 2.92 -8.89 -7.56
N VAL A 56 3.83 -9.45 -8.36
CA VAL A 56 5.13 -9.96 -7.89
C VAL A 56 5.97 -8.85 -7.26
N TRP A 57 5.99 -7.66 -7.86
CA TRP A 57 6.72 -6.52 -7.31
C TRP A 57 6.22 -6.10 -5.91
N ARG A 58 4.90 -6.03 -5.73
CA ARG A 58 4.28 -5.74 -4.42
C ARG A 58 4.59 -6.83 -3.39
N GLU A 59 4.63 -8.09 -3.80
CA GLU A 59 4.99 -9.19 -2.91
C GLU A 59 6.45 -9.10 -2.44
N ILE A 60 7.40 -8.85 -3.36
CA ILE A 60 8.82 -8.67 -3.02
C ILE A 60 8.98 -7.53 -2.01
N MET A 61 8.42 -6.35 -2.33
CA MET A 61 8.52 -5.18 -1.45
C MET A 61 7.78 -5.40 -0.12
N GLY A 62 6.60 -6.02 -0.16
CA GLY A 62 5.80 -6.35 1.02
C GLY A 62 6.52 -7.28 1.97
N ASN A 63 7.19 -8.32 1.46
CA ASN A 63 7.98 -9.24 2.28
C ASN A 63 9.17 -8.54 2.94
N LEU A 64 9.89 -7.68 2.21
CA LEU A 64 11.01 -6.92 2.76
C LEU A 64 10.58 -5.97 3.91
N LEU A 65 9.43 -5.32 3.74
CA LEU A 65 8.84 -4.48 4.79
C LEU A 65 8.39 -5.33 5.99
N LYS A 66 7.72 -6.46 5.75
CA LYS A 66 7.25 -7.38 6.79
C LYS A 66 8.39 -7.95 7.63
N GLU A 67 9.48 -8.35 7.00
CA GLU A 67 10.69 -8.80 7.69
C GLU A 67 11.36 -7.70 8.53
N SER A 68 11.02 -6.44 8.27
CA SER A 68 11.42 -5.27 9.06
C SER A 68 10.38 -4.88 10.11
N GLY A 69 9.37 -5.73 10.36
CA GLY A 69 8.30 -5.50 11.33
C GLY A 69 7.19 -4.56 10.84
N LEU A 70 7.25 -4.10 9.58
CA LEU A 70 6.27 -3.17 9.03
C LEU A 70 5.11 -3.95 8.41
N ALA A 71 3.89 -3.55 8.76
CA ALA A 71 2.67 -4.06 8.14
C ALA A 71 1.70 -2.89 7.92
N PRO A 72 0.81 -2.98 6.91
CA PRO A 72 -0.20 -1.96 6.69
C PRO A 72 -1.12 -1.86 7.92
N ARG A 73 -1.44 -0.63 8.33
CA ARG A 73 -2.40 -0.36 9.42
C ARG A 73 -3.82 -0.73 9.02
N VAL A 74 -4.14 -0.55 7.73
CA VAL A 74 -5.41 -0.93 7.14
C VAL A 74 -5.21 -1.60 5.78
N GLN A 75 -6.12 -2.49 5.42
CA GLN A 75 -6.30 -3.00 4.05
C GLN A 75 -7.63 -2.49 3.50
N VAL A 76 -7.67 -2.20 2.20
CA VAL A 76 -8.90 -1.79 1.51
C VAL A 76 -9.27 -2.90 0.55
N LEU A 77 -10.42 -3.54 0.80
CA LEU A 77 -10.90 -4.69 0.04
C LEU A 77 -12.22 -4.36 -0.66
N ALA A 78 -12.43 -4.89 -1.86
CA ALA A 78 -13.74 -5.00 -2.49
C ALA A 78 -13.95 -6.47 -2.84
N GLU A 79 -15.11 -7.04 -2.49
CA GLU A 79 -15.41 -8.46 -2.72
C GLU A 79 -14.31 -9.40 -2.16
N GLY A 80 -13.74 -9.04 -1.01
CA GLY A 80 -12.67 -9.79 -0.35
C GLY A 80 -11.27 -9.67 -0.99
N LYS A 81 -11.11 -8.88 -2.06
CA LYS A 81 -9.84 -8.69 -2.77
C LYS A 81 -9.29 -7.28 -2.57
N PRO A 82 -7.96 -7.07 -2.51
CA PRO A 82 -7.38 -5.74 -2.44
C PRO A 82 -7.85 -4.84 -3.58
N VAL A 83 -8.32 -3.63 -3.26
CA VAL A 83 -8.72 -2.66 -4.27
C VAL A 83 -7.48 -2.10 -4.96
N PRO A 84 -7.32 -2.27 -6.29
CA PRO A 84 -6.15 -1.78 -6.97
C PRO A 84 -6.04 -0.25 -6.85
N LEU A 85 -4.82 0.25 -6.65
CA LEU A 85 -4.52 1.69 -6.55
C LEU A 85 -5.22 2.42 -5.40
N ALA A 86 -5.83 1.70 -4.46
CA ALA A 86 -6.28 2.29 -3.21
C ALA A 86 -5.07 2.59 -2.33
N GLU A 87 -4.98 3.84 -1.88
CA GLU A 87 -3.93 4.30 -0.99
C GLU A 87 -4.54 4.76 0.32
N ALA A 88 -4.01 4.25 1.43
CA ALA A 88 -4.39 4.63 2.77
C ALA A 88 -3.35 5.59 3.34
N VAL A 89 -3.76 6.82 3.59
CA VAL A 89 -2.94 7.90 4.14
C VAL A 89 -3.43 8.27 5.53
N PHE A 90 -2.51 8.58 6.44
CA PHE A 90 -2.82 8.78 7.85
C PHE A 90 -2.27 10.10 8.34
N TRP A 91 -3.11 10.85 9.07
CA TRP A 91 -2.71 12.04 9.81
C TRP A 91 -3.09 11.88 11.28
N ARG A 92 -2.29 12.48 12.16
CA ARG A 92 -2.60 12.54 13.59
C ARG A 92 -2.79 13.99 13.98
N LYS A 93 -3.85 14.26 14.74
CA LYS A 93 -4.06 15.52 15.45
C LYS A 93 -4.48 15.20 16.86
N GLU A 94 -3.63 15.51 17.83
CA GLU A 94 -3.86 15.22 19.26
C GLU A 94 -4.17 13.73 19.49
N ASP A 95 -5.32 13.43 20.09
CA ASP A 95 -5.83 12.09 20.40
C ASP A 95 -6.61 11.45 19.23
N LYS A 96 -6.64 12.10 18.07
CA LYS A 96 -7.35 11.63 16.87
C LYS A 96 -6.41 11.20 15.74
N MET A 97 -6.83 10.16 15.03
CA MET A 97 -6.26 9.76 13.76
C MET A 97 -7.27 10.03 12.65
N THR A 98 -6.80 10.58 11.54
CA THR A 98 -7.54 10.67 10.29
C THR A 98 -6.99 9.67 9.29
N LEU A 99 -7.83 8.79 8.77
CA LEU A 99 -7.57 7.92 7.63
C LEU A 99 -8.20 8.54 6.38
N GLY A 100 -7.36 8.79 5.37
CA GLY A 100 -7.81 9.05 4.00
C GLY A 100 -7.64 7.82 3.13
N ILE A 101 -8.66 7.45 2.36
CA ILE A 101 -8.56 6.44 1.30
C ILE A 101 -8.79 7.14 -0.04
N ILE A 102 -7.80 7.05 -0.92
CA ILE A 102 -7.81 7.68 -2.24
C ILE A 102 -7.48 6.68 -3.34
N LYS A 103 -7.94 6.94 -4.56
CA LYS A 103 -7.41 6.29 -5.76
C LYS A 103 -6.19 7.08 -6.21
N ASN A 104 -5.07 6.40 -6.42
CA ASN A 104 -3.85 7.01 -6.95
C ASN A 104 -3.43 6.40 -8.30
N PRO A 105 -4.17 6.67 -9.38
CA PRO A 105 -3.80 6.24 -10.71
C PRO A 105 -2.73 7.15 -11.33
N THR A 106 -1.80 6.59 -12.10
CA THR A 106 -0.93 7.40 -12.95
C THR A 106 -1.63 7.70 -14.28
N ARG A 107 -1.73 8.98 -14.64
CA ARG A 107 -2.25 9.39 -15.95
C ARG A 107 -1.12 9.30 -16.98
N LYS A 108 -1.38 8.65 -18.12
CA LYS A 108 -0.62 8.93 -19.35
C LYS A 108 -1.16 10.24 -19.92
N ALA A 109 -0.29 11.19 -20.26
CA ALA A 109 -0.74 12.41 -20.92
C ALA A 109 -1.36 12.04 -22.28
N ALA A 110 -2.66 12.23 -22.43
CA ALA A 110 -3.35 12.15 -23.71
C ALA A 110 -3.73 13.57 -24.12
N THR A 111 -3.41 13.96 -25.35
CA THR A 111 -3.59 15.32 -25.88
C THR A 111 -5.03 15.67 -26.26
N SER A 112 -5.98 14.74 -26.19
CA SER A 112 -7.31 14.97 -26.77
C SER A 112 -8.52 14.77 -25.86
N GLU A 113 -8.45 14.10 -24.72
CA GLU A 113 -9.62 13.94 -23.82
C GLU A 113 -9.16 13.78 -22.36
N ALA A 114 -10.08 13.92 -21.40
CA ALA A 114 -9.89 13.38 -20.05
C ALA A 114 -9.85 11.85 -20.16
N GLY A 115 -8.72 11.31 -20.62
CA GLY A 115 -8.57 9.92 -21.01
C GLY A 115 -9.01 8.98 -19.89
N ALA A 116 -9.67 7.89 -20.28
CA ALA A 116 -10.07 6.83 -19.36
C ALA A 116 -8.88 6.43 -18.48
N ILE A 117 -9.06 6.54 -17.17
CA ILE A 117 -8.03 6.14 -16.22
C ILE A 117 -8.17 4.63 -16.00
N HIS A 118 -7.16 3.88 -16.43
CA HIS A 118 -7.15 2.43 -16.25
C HIS A 118 -7.32 2.05 -14.76
N GLY A 119 -8.37 1.29 -14.44
CA GLY A 119 -8.69 0.88 -13.06
C GLY A 119 -9.52 1.89 -12.24
N VAL A 120 -10.05 2.96 -12.84
CA VAL A 120 -10.98 3.91 -12.21
C VAL A 120 -12.19 4.10 -13.13
N THR A 121 -13.29 3.42 -12.83
CA THR A 121 -14.56 3.52 -13.57
C THR A 121 -15.37 4.76 -13.20
N GLY A 122 -15.14 5.31 -12.00
CA GLY A 122 -15.92 6.39 -11.41
C GLY A 122 -17.20 5.96 -10.71
N GLU A 123 -17.65 4.73 -10.96
CA GLU A 123 -18.82 4.16 -10.30
C GLU A 123 -18.57 3.96 -8.80
N PRO A 124 -19.53 4.31 -7.93
CA PRO A 124 -19.47 3.97 -6.52
C PRO A 124 -19.32 2.45 -6.32
N MET A 125 -18.45 2.05 -5.40
CA MET A 125 -18.25 0.65 -5.01
C MET A 125 -18.29 0.50 -3.49
N GLU A 126 -18.84 -0.61 -3.00
CA GLU A 126 -18.68 -0.95 -1.59
C GLU A 126 -17.25 -1.43 -1.36
N ILE A 127 -16.58 -0.81 -0.40
CA ILE A 127 -15.28 -1.25 0.09
C ILE A 127 -15.36 -1.61 1.56
N GLN A 128 -14.47 -2.50 1.95
CA GLN A 128 -14.24 -2.89 3.31
C GLN A 128 -12.86 -2.43 3.74
N ILE A 129 -12.85 -1.65 4.81
CA ILE A 129 -11.62 -1.18 5.43
C ILE A 129 -11.34 -2.13 6.59
N VAL A 130 -10.23 -2.85 6.51
CA VAL A 130 -9.82 -3.84 7.51
C VAL A 130 -8.64 -3.28 8.29
N TRP A 131 -8.85 -2.89 9.53
CA TRP A 131 -7.77 -2.45 10.42
C TRP A 131 -7.05 -3.64 11.04
N ARG A 132 -5.74 -3.47 11.24
CA ARG A 132 -4.93 -4.40 12.02
C ARG A 132 -5.33 -4.39 13.50
N GLU A 133 -5.58 -3.21 14.05
CA GLU A 133 -6.03 -3.00 15.43
C GLU A 133 -7.43 -2.37 15.41
N PRO A 134 -8.34 -2.71 16.33
CA PRO A 134 -9.69 -2.14 16.35
C PRO A 134 -9.66 -0.60 16.36
N ALA A 135 -10.45 0.03 15.48
CA ALA A 135 -10.70 1.46 15.51
C ALA A 135 -11.98 1.74 16.31
N VAL A 136 -11.99 2.83 17.08
CA VAL A 136 -13.12 3.21 17.94
C VAL A 136 -13.52 4.67 17.71
N LYS A 137 -14.81 4.96 17.96
CA LYS A 137 -15.45 6.26 17.71
C LYS A 137 -15.21 6.75 16.29
N ILE A 138 -15.45 5.86 15.33
CA ILE A 138 -15.19 6.14 13.92
C ILE A 138 -16.26 7.09 13.39
N ARG A 139 -15.81 8.18 12.74
CA ARG A 139 -16.69 9.16 12.10
C ARG A 139 -16.27 9.41 10.66
N ASN A 140 -17.23 9.35 9.74
CA ASN A 140 -17.02 9.80 8.37
C ASN A 140 -17.05 11.33 8.33
N LEU A 141 -15.91 11.96 8.03
CA LEU A 141 -15.78 13.42 8.03
C LEU A 141 -16.52 14.09 6.88
N ARG A 142 -16.86 13.36 5.81
CA ARG A 142 -17.61 13.93 4.68
C ARG A 142 -19.12 13.95 4.92
N SER A 143 -19.67 12.89 5.50
CA SER A 143 -21.11 12.80 5.79
C SER A 143 -21.47 13.23 7.22
N GLY A 144 -20.50 13.25 8.13
CA GLY A 144 -20.71 13.45 9.56
C GLY A 144 -21.20 12.20 10.31
N GLU A 145 -21.49 11.12 9.59
CA GLU A 145 -22.03 9.86 10.10
C GLU A 145 -21.06 9.16 11.06
N SER A 146 -21.58 8.61 12.15
CA SER A 146 -20.83 7.72 13.04
C SER A 146 -20.92 6.29 12.52
N LEU A 147 -19.77 5.62 12.41
CA LEU A 147 -19.65 4.24 11.96
C LEU A 147 -19.42 3.33 13.17
N PRO A 148 -19.75 2.02 13.08
CA PRO A 148 -19.50 1.10 14.17
C PRO A 148 -18.01 0.98 14.48
N ASP A 149 -17.69 0.61 15.72
CA ASP A 149 -16.33 0.29 16.13
C ASP A 149 -15.93 -1.11 15.62
N GLY A 150 -14.62 -1.34 15.48
CA GLY A 150 -14.08 -2.67 15.20
C GLY A 150 -12.94 -2.68 14.20
N THR A 151 -12.66 -3.86 13.66
CA THR A 151 -11.55 -4.11 12.73
C THR A 151 -12.01 -4.11 11.27
N LYS A 152 -13.31 -4.04 10.98
CA LYS A 152 -13.85 -4.25 9.64
C LYS A 152 -15.07 -3.36 9.41
N ILE A 153 -14.92 -2.36 8.55
CA ILE A 153 -15.98 -1.37 8.30
C ILE A 153 -16.38 -1.33 6.82
N SER A 154 -17.68 -1.49 6.59
CA SER A 154 -18.43 -1.21 5.35
C SER A 154 -18.46 0.28 4.98
N VAL A 155 -17.94 0.74 3.83
CA VAL A 155 -18.27 2.09 3.31
C VAL A 155 -18.51 2.08 1.81
N LEU A 156 -19.44 2.93 1.35
CA LEU A 156 -19.61 3.22 -0.07
C LEU A 156 -18.56 4.24 -0.51
N TRP A 157 -17.72 3.86 -1.48
CA TRP A 157 -16.65 4.70 -1.98
C TRP A 157 -16.87 5.10 -3.44
N LYS A 158 -16.93 6.42 -3.67
CA LYS A 158 -16.82 7.02 -5.00
C LYS A 158 -15.34 7.19 -5.36
N PRO A 159 -14.80 6.50 -6.38
CA PRO A 159 -13.37 6.46 -6.67
C PRO A 159 -12.69 7.83 -6.90
N TRP A 160 -13.44 8.86 -7.29
CA TRP A 160 -12.93 10.22 -7.50
C TRP A 160 -12.91 11.10 -6.25
N GLU A 161 -13.39 10.59 -5.13
CA GLU A 161 -13.47 11.32 -3.88
C GLU A 161 -12.71 10.55 -2.78
N ALA A 162 -12.04 11.26 -1.87
CA ALA A 162 -11.34 10.62 -0.75
C ALA A 162 -12.30 10.17 0.35
N VAL A 163 -12.35 8.90 0.76
CA VAL A 163 -13.01 8.55 2.03
C VAL A 163 -12.18 9.15 3.16
N LEU A 164 -12.80 9.91 4.05
CA LEU A 164 -12.12 10.54 5.20
C LEU A 164 -12.79 10.05 6.48
N LEU A 165 -12.06 9.26 7.27
CA LEU A 165 -12.52 8.75 8.56
C LEU A 165 -11.66 9.33 9.68
N GLU A 166 -12.29 9.84 10.72
CA GLU A 166 -11.64 10.16 11.99
C GLU A 166 -11.94 9.05 13.01
N TYR A 167 -10.97 8.71 13.84
CA TYR A 167 -11.13 7.74 14.93
C TYR A 167 -10.17 8.07 16.08
N ASP A 168 -10.44 7.55 17.28
CA ASP A 168 -9.54 7.74 18.42
C ASP A 168 -8.20 7.05 18.11
N ALA A 169 -7.10 7.78 18.28
CA ALA A 169 -5.79 7.20 18.21
C ALA A 169 -5.68 6.14 19.30
N ALA A 170 -5.26 4.91 18.93
CA ALA A 170 -4.85 3.94 19.93
C ALA A 170 -3.85 4.62 20.86
N SER A 171 -4.16 4.63 22.16
CA SER A 171 -3.28 5.21 23.18
C SER A 171 -1.91 4.57 22.97
N ALA A 172 -0.88 5.38 22.76
CA ALA A 172 0.47 4.86 22.64
C ALA A 172 0.76 4.17 23.98
N THR A 173 0.70 2.84 24.00
CA THR A 173 1.22 2.07 25.13
C THR A 173 2.67 2.48 25.23
N THR A 174 2.97 3.31 26.22
CA THR A 174 4.33 3.70 26.53
C THR A 174 4.95 2.45 27.12
N GLU A 175 5.58 1.64 26.28
CA GLU A 175 6.49 0.61 26.78
C GLU A 175 7.56 1.35 27.57
N LYS A 176 7.53 1.13 28.88
CA LYS A 176 8.59 1.52 29.82
C LYS A 176 9.74 0.53 29.71
#